data_AF-A0A974CQW4-F1
#
_entry.id   AF-A0A974CQW4-F1
#
_cell.length_a   1.000
_cell.length_b   1.000
_cell.length_c   1.000
_cell.angle_alpha   90.00
_cell.angle_beta   90.00
_cell.angle_gamma   90.00
#
_symmetry.space_group_name_H-M   'P 1'
#
loop_
_entity.id
_entity.type
_entity.pdbx_description
1 polymer ?
#
loop_
_entity_poly.entity_id
_entity_poly.type
_entity_poly.pdbx_seq_one_letter_code
_entity_poly.pdbx_strand_id
1 'polypeptide(L)'
;MKLHYKSCRKYQEEYGLLPKNPTIQTEQNSSKCQEPKYKCPLCSEQNLNQRSLLEHCNNVHYYEEVETVCPICATLPWGDPIQTTGNVIAHLNARHQFNYQEFMNIHQDEEAQFQIAIENSHKMLR
;
A
#
# COMPACT_ATOMS: atom_id res chain seq x y z
N MET A 1 7.06 29.54 -0.78
CA MET A 1 7.92 28.33 -0.82
C MET A 1 7.79 27.54 -2.13
N LYS A 2 6.59 27.20 -2.64
CA LYS A 2 6.41 26.46 -3.92
C LYS A 2 7.15 27.05 -5.14
N LEU A 3 7.24 28.38 -5.26
CA LEU A 3 7.96 29.04 -6.38
C LEU A 3 9.48 28.89 -6.31
N HIS A 4 10.04 28.80 -5.10
CA HIS A 4 11.49 28.67 -4.91
C HIS A 4 11.99 27.29 -5.34
N TYR A 5 11.22 26.23 -5.07
CA TYR A 5 11.57 24.88 -5.51
C TYR A 5 11.69 24.75 -7.03
N LYS A 6 10.85 25.48 -7.79
CA LYS A 6 10.90 25.47 -9.26
C LYS A 6 12.15 26.14 -9.84
N SER A 7 12.77 27.08 -9.12
CA SER A 7 13.93 27.86 -9.60
C SER A 7 15.24 27.55 -8.86
N CYS A 8 15.21 26.70 -7.83
CA CYS A 8 16.40 26.32 -7.08
C CYS A 8 17.23 25.29 -7.87
N ARG A 9 18.42 25.71 -8.31
CA ARG A 9 19.35 24.87 -9.09
C ARG A 9 19.71 23.58 -8.36
N LYS A 10 19.96 23.65 -7.05
CA LYS A 10 20.26 22.46 -6.22
C LYS A 10 19.12 21.46 -6.19
N TYR A 11 17.88 21.94 -6.12
CA TYR A 11 16.68 21.08 -6.10
C TYR A 11 16.45 20.42 -7.47
N GLN A 12 16.69 21.14 -8.57
CA GLN A 12 16.60 20.59 -9.93
C GLN A 12 17.69 19.53 -10.20
N GLU A 13 18.90 19.71 -9.68
CA GLU A 13 19.99 18.74 -9.83
C GLU A 13 19.73 17.44 -9.04
N GLU A 14 19.11 17.55 -7.85
CA GLU A 14 18.86 16.41 -6.95
C GLU A 14 17.55 15.66 -7.25
N TYR A 15 16.51 16.36 -7.70
CA TYR A 15 15.15 15.81 -7.90
C TYR A 15 14.57 16.06 -9.31
N GLY A 16 15.26 16.79 -10.19
CA GLY A 16 14.74 17.26 -11.49
C GLY A 16 14.93 16.31 -12.67
N LEU A 17 15.02 14.99 -12.45
CA LEU A 17 14.99 14.02 -13.54
C LEU A 17 13.55 13.67 -13.92
N LEU A 18 12.93 14.51 -14.74
CA LEU A 18 11.93 14.03 -15.69
C LEU A 18 12.61 13.00 -16.60
N PRO A 19 12.09 11.76 -16.73
CA PRO A 19 12.67 10.80 -17.64
C PRO A 19 12.60 11.34 -19.07
N LYS A 20 13.75 11.38 -19.75
CA LYS A 20 13.83 11.42 -21.20
C LYS A 20 13.04 10.22 -21.73
N ASN A 21 12.03 10.51 -22.53
CA ASN A 21 11.27 9.58 -23.36
C ASN A 21 12.09 8.34 -23.80
N PRO A 22 11.64 7.13 -23.45
CA PRO A 22 11.57 6.06 -24.42
C PRO A 22 10.11 5.86 -24.77
N THR A 23 9.84 5.80 -26.07
CA THR A 23 8.55 5.47 -26.65
C THR A 23 8.00 4.19 -26.03
N ILE A 24 7.17 4.31 -24.99
CA ILE A 24 6.40 3.19 -24.45
C ILE A 24 4.98 3.46 -24.91
N GLN A 25 4.53 2.57 -25.77
CA GLN A 25 3.27 2.63 -26.47
C GLN A 25 2.14 2.82 -25.47
N THR A 26 1.18 3.64 -25.90
CA THR A 26 -0.15 3.77 -25.34
C THR A 26 -0.81 2.40 -25.22
N GLU A 27 -0.52 1.69 -24.14
CA GLU A 27 -1.39 0.64 -23.64
C GLU A 27 -2.16 1.26 -22.48
N GLN A 28 -3.37 1.68 -22.80
CA GLN A 28 -4.45 1.87 -21.86
C GLN A 28 -4.74 0.50 -21.20
N ASN A 29 -3.85 0.02 -20.36
CA ASN A 29 -4.11 -1.14 -19.54
C ASN A 29 -4.31 -0.64 -18.12
N SER A 30 -5.58 -0.66 -17.72
CA SER A 30 -6.06 -0.54 -16.34
C SER A 30 -5.30 -1.53 -15.45
N SER A 31 -4.07 -1.18 -15.11
CA SER A 31 -3.23 -1.93 -14.19
C SER A 31 -3.74 -1.60 -12.80
N LYS A 32 -4.91 -2.13 -12.46
CA LYS A 32 -5.21 -2.43 -11.06
C LYS A 32 -3.97 -3.17 -10.56
N CYS A 33 -3.19 -2.53 -9.68
CA CYS A 33 -2.18 -3.21 -8.91
C CYS A 33 -2.85 -4.47 -8.37
N GLN A 34 -2.43 -5.66 -8.83
CA GLN A 34 -3.03 -6.90 -8.38
C GLN A 34 -2.90 -6.92 -6.87
N GLU A 35 -4.03 -6.90 -6.16
CA GLU A 35 -4.00 -6.91 -4.70
C GLU A 35 -3.22 -8.13 -4.24
N PRO A 36 -2.16 -7.97 -3.43
CA PRO A 36 -1.40 -9.09 -2.93
C PRO A 36 -2.31 -10.04 -2.17
N LYS A 37 -2.25 -11.32 -2.54
CA LYS A 37 -3.01 -12.39 -1.91
C LYS A 37 -2.16 -13.03 -0.83
N TYR A 38 -2.65 -12.98 0.40
CA TYR A 38 -1.98 -13.48 1.59
C TYR A 38 -2.54 -14.84 2.02
N LYS A 39 -1.71 -15.59 2.72
CA LYS A 39 -2.08 -16.80 3.44
C LYS A 39 -2.15 -16.48 4.94
N CYS A 40 -3.12 -17.05 5.64
CA CYS A 40 -3.18 -16.94 7.10
C CYS A 40 -1.97 -17.67 7.73
N PRO A 41 -1.22 -17.02 8.65
CA PRO A 41 -0.09 -17.68 9.32
C PRO A 41 -0.53 -18.69 10.38
N LEU A 42 -1.78 -18.64 10.83
CA LEU A 42 -2.32 -19.47 11.91
C LEU A 42 -3.11 -20.69 11.41
N CYS A 43 -3.62 -20.65 10.17
CA CYS A 43 -4.41 -21.74 9.59
C CYS A 43 -4.13 -21.97 8.10
N SER A 44 -4.91 -22.84 7.46
CA SER A 44 -4.74 -23.20 6.05
C SER A 44 -5.44 -22.26 5.06
N GLU A 45 -6.11 -21.21 5.56
CA GLU A 45 -6.84 -20.24 4.74
C GLU A 45 -5.89 -19.42 3.86
N GLN A 46 -6.25 -19.25 2.60
CA GLN A 46 -5.41 -18.66 1.55
C GLN A 46 -6.21 -17.69 0.69
N ASN A 47 -5.52 -16.94 -0.17
CA ASN A 47 -6.12 -15.99 -1.11
C ASN A 47 -6.84 -14.81 -0.43
N LEU A 48 -6.41 -14.44 0.78
CA LEU A 48 -6.98 -13.34 1.55
C LEU A 48 -6.35 -12.01 1.13
N ASN A 49 -7.16 -10.99 0.88
CA ASN A 49 -6.67 -9.61 0.79
C ASN A 49 -6.24 -9.11 2.18
N GLN A 50 -5.46 -8.02 2.26
CA GLN A 50 -5.04 -7.43 3.54
C GLN A 50 -6.21 -7.25 4.52
N ARG A 51 -7.33 -6.67 4.07
CA ARG A 51 -8.53 -6.45 4.89
C ARG A 51 -9.17 -7.77 5.34
N SER A 52 -9.32 -8.72 4.42
CA SER A 52 -9.90 -10.03 4.70
C SER A 52 -9.03 -10.85 5.66
N LEU A 53 -7.71 -10.74 5.58
CA LEU A 53 -6.78 -11.37 6.51
C LEU A 53 -6.96 -10.80 7.92
N LEU A 54 -7.03 -9.48 8.06
CA LEU A 54 -7.24 -8.83 9.35
C LEU A 54 -8.58 -9.25 9.98
N GLU A 55 -9.65 -9.24 9.20
CA GLU A 55 -10.98 -9.67 9.66
C GLU A 55 -11.00 -11.15 10.05
N HIS A 56 -10.44 -12.02 9.21
CA HIS A 56 -10.33 -13.45 9.48
C HIS A 56 -9.57 -13.74 10.78
N CYS A 57 -8.37 -13.15 10.93
CA CYS A 57 -7.55 -13.34 12.12
C CYS A 57 -8.25 -12.85 13.40
N ASN A 58 -8.97 -11.73 13.35
CA ASN A 58 -9.73 -11.22 14.50
C ASN A 58 -10.94 -12.11 14.87
N ASN A 59 -11.63 -12.69 13.89
CA ASN A 59 -12.85 -13.46 14.14
C ASN A 59 -12.57 -14.93 14.49
N VAL A 60 -11.55 -15.54 13.87
CA VAL A 60 -11.27 -16.98 13.99
C VAL A 60 -10.22 -17.26 15.06
N HIS A 61 -9.19 -16.40 15.14
CA HIS A 61 -7.99 -16.69 15.91
C HIS A 61 -7.81 -15.77 17.14
N TYR A 62 -8.88 -15.08 17.60
CA TYR A 62 -8.79 -14.04 18.63
C TYR A 62 -7.98 -14.39 19.88
N TYR A 63 -7.96 -15.67 20.29
CA TYR A 63 -7.26 -16.16 21.48
C TYR A 63 -5.97 -16.94 21.17
N GLU A 64 -5.53 -16.99 19.91
CA GLU A 64 -4.30 -17.68 19.51
C GLU A 64 -3.09 -16.74 19.54
N GLU A 65 -2.13 -17.07 20.40
CA GLU A 65 -0.86 -16.34 20.54
C GLU A 65 0.28 -17.24 20.06
N VAL A 66 0.50 -17.25 18.75
CA VAL A 66 1.57 -18.01 18.11
C VAL A 66 2.56 -17.05 17.45
N GLU A 67 3.84 -17.23 17.75
CA GLU A 67 4.93 -16.51 17.09
C GLU A 67 4.98 -16.89 15.60
N THR A 68 4.63 -15.93 14.76
CA THR A 68 4.61 -16.11 13.30
C THR A 68 5.08 -14.86 12.59
N VAL A 69 5.56 -15.01 11.36
CA VAL A 69 5.90 -13.88 10.50
C VAL A 69 4.63 -13.24 9.97
N CYS A 70 4.55 -11.91 10.03
CA CYS A 70 3.45 -11.18 9.41
C CYS A 70 3.57 -11.27 7.87
N PRO A 71 2.60 -11.88 7.16
CA PRO A 71 2.71 -12.08 5.71
C PRO A 71 2.65 -10.76 4.93
N ILE A 72 2.08 -9.69 5.51
CA ILE A 72 2.04 -8.37 4.88
C ILE A 72 3.42 -7.71 4.96
N CYS A 73 4.03 -7.69 6.15
CA CYS A 73 5.38 -7.14 6.33
C CYS A 73 6.41 -7.84 5.45
N ALA A 74 6.31 -9.17 5.32
CA ALA A 74 7.22 -9.94 4.47
C ALA A 74 7.16 -9.56 2.99
N THR A 75 6.06 -8.96 2.52
CA THR A 75 5.91 -8.50 1.13
C THR A 75 6.35 -7.05 0.91
N LEU A 76 6.64 -6.29 1.97
CA LEU A 76 7.07 -4.91 1.83
C LEU A 76 8.56 -4.84 1.46
N PRO A 77 8.97 -3.99 0.49
CA PRO A 77 10.37 -3.86 0.09
C PRO A 77 11.28 -3.32 1.21
N TRP A 78 10.70 -2.67 2.21
CA TRP A 78 11.36 -2.18 3.42
C TRP A 78 11.04 -3.03 4.66
N GLY A 79 10.27 -4.12 4.50
CA GLY A 79 9.99 -5.07 5.57
C GLY A 79 11.08 -6.13 5.68
N ASP A 80 11.18 -6.76 6.84
CA ASP A 80 12.09 -7.88 7.05
C ASP A 80 11.29 -9.21 7.01
N PRO A 81 11.54 -10.09 6.02
CA PRO A 81 10.80 -11.34 5.81
C PRO A 81 10.93 -12.37 6.93
N ILE A 82 11.91 -12.24 7.82
CA ILE A 82 12.13 -13.21 8.91
C ILE A 82 11.62 -12.71 10.27
N GLN A 83 11.15 -11.47 10.36
CA GLN A 83 10.67 -10.92 11.63
C GLN A 83 9.38 -11.60 12.07
N THR A 84 9.49 -12.32 13.18
CA THR A 84 8.35 -12.93 13.86
C THR A 84 7.70 -11.92 14.79
N THR A 85 6.40 -12.05 14.96
CA THR A 85 5.61 -11.29 15.93
C THR A 85 4.94 -12.28 16.86
N GLY A 86 5.07 -12.09 18.18
CA GLY A 86 4.41 -12.93 19.19
C GLY A 86 2.88 -12.92 19.17
N ASN A 87 2.28 -11.81 18.70
CA ASN A 87 0.84 -11.71 18.49
C ASN A 87 0.56 -11.06 17.13
N VAL A 88 0.38 -11.89 16.10
CA VAL A 88 0.12 -11.44 14.72
C VAL A 88 -1.16 -10.61 14.62
N ILE A 89 -2.17 -10.88 15.44
CA ILE A 89 -3.48 -10.21 15.42
C ILE A 89 -3.33 -8.77 15.90
N ALA A 90 -2.70 -8.58 17.07
CA ALA A 90 -2.40 -7.26 17.61
C ALA A 90 -1.55 -6.44 16.62
N HIS A 91 -0.56 -7.08 15.98
CA HIS A 91 0.27 -6.44 14.97
C HIS A 91 -0.53 -6.02 13.72
N LEU A 92 -1.37 -6.91 13.17
CA LEU A 92 -2.22 -6.61 12.03
C LEU A 92 -3.15 -5.44 12.34
N ASN A 93 -3.75 -5.41 13.54
CA ASN A 93 -4.59 -4.31 13.99
C ASN A 93 -3.80 -2.99 14.15
N ALA A 94 -2.57 -3.04 14.66
CA ALA A 94 -1.78 -1.83 14.88
C ALA A 94 -1.18 -1.24 13.59
N ARG A 95 -0.78 -2.08 12.62
CA ARG A 95 0.00 -1.64 11.44
C ARG A 95 -0.70 -1.79 10.11
N HIS A 96 -1.70 -2.66 10.02
CA HIS A 96 -2.32 -3.06 8.76
C HIS A 96 -3.84 -2.85 8.73
N GLN A 97 -4.38 -2.06 9.67
CA GLN A 97 -5.76 -1.57 9.60
C GLN A 97 -6.03 -0.70 8.38
N PHE A 98 -5.01 0.04 7.92
CA PHE A 98 -5.12 0.92 6.77
C PHE A 98 -4.35 0.34 5.58
N ASN A 99 -4.98 0.30 4.40
CA ASN A 99 -4.35 -0.11 3.16
C ASN A 99 -4.03 1.11 2.30
N TYR A 100 -2.76 1.49 2.23
CA TYR A 100 -2.33 2.62 1.39
C TYR A 100 -2.55 2.39 -0.10
N GLN A 101 -2.46 1.15 -0.58
CA GLN A 101 -2.61 0.84 -2.02
C GLN A 101 -4.04 1.06 -2.52
N GLU A 102 -5.03 1.07 -1.63
CA GLU A 102 -6.43 1.33 -1.97
C GLU A 102 -6.69 2.83 -2.23
N PHE A 103 -5.97 3.71 -1.53
CA PHE A 103 -6.21 5.16 -1.57
C PHE A 103 -5.12 5.94 -2.31
N MET A 104 -3.93 5.36 -2.48
CA MET A 104 -2.78 6.01 -3.09
C MET A 104 -2.16 5.11 -4.15
N ASN A 105 -2.21 5.58 -5.39
CA ASN A 105 -1.50 4.95 -6.50
C ASN A 105 -0.13 5.60 -6.67
N ILE A 106 0.93 4.97 -6.14
CA ILE A 106 2.30 5.46 -6.20
C ILE A 106 2.84 5.73 -7.62
N HIS A 107 2.16 5.23 -8.66
CA HIS A 107 2.53 5.46 -10.07
C HIS A 107 1.78 6.64 -10.70
N GLN A 108 0.85 7.28 -9.99
CA GLN A 108 0.04 8.39 -10.48
C GLN A 108 0.57 9.72 -9.97
N ASP A 109 0.48 10.75 -10.82
CA ASP A 109 0.89 12.12 -10.47
C ASP A 109 0.11 12.68 -9.27
N GLU A 110 0.78 13.49 -8.45
CA GLU A 110 0.22 14.09 -7.22
C GLU A 110 -1.05 14.91 -7.51
N GLU A 111 -1.07 15.67 -8.61
CA GLU A 111 -2.23 16.50 -8.99
C GLU A 111 -3.43 15.63 -9.36
N ALA A 112 -3.19 14.52 -10.06
CA ALA A 112 -4.24 13.58 -10.43
C ALA A 112 -4.82 12.87 -9.20
N GLN A 113 -3.97 12.45 -8.25
CA GLN A 113 -4.42 11.86 -6.99
C GLN A 113 -5.28 12.85 -6.18
N PHE A 114 -4.84 14.12 -6.10
CA PHE A 114 -5.57 15.16 -5.39
C PHE A 114 -6.97 15.39 -5.99
N GLN A 115 -7.06 15.47 -7.31
CA GLN A 115 -8.34 15.68 -8.00
C GLN A 115 -9.31 14.50 -7.79
N ILE A 116 -8.80 13.26 -7.79
CA ILE A 116 -9.59 12.05 -7.48
C ILE A 116 -10.11 12.09 -6.04
N ALA A 117 -9.27 12.50 -5.08
CA ALA A 117 -9.67 12.62 -3.68
C ALA A 117 -10.81 13.63 -3.48
N ILE A 118 -10.74 14.79 -4.16
CA ILE A 118 -11.82 15.79 -4.16
C ILE A 118 -13.10 15.18 -4.73
N GLU A 119 -13.03 14.52 -5.88
CA GLU A 119 -14.21 13.94 -6.53
C GLU A 119 -14.88 12.86 -5.66
N ASN A 120 -14.09 11.98 -5.04
CA ASN A 120 -14.60 10.96 -4.13
C ASN A 120 -15.24 11.56 -2.89
N SER A 121 -14.68 12.64 -2.33
CA SER A 121 -15.28 13.37 -1.21
C SER A 121 -16.68 13.90 -1.57
N HIS A 122 -16.83 14.47 -2.77
CA HIS A 122 -18.15 14.93 -3.25
C HIS A 122 -19.16 13.79 -3.46
N LYS A 123 -18.70 12.60 -3.86
CA LYS A 123 -19.56 11.41 -4.03
C LYS A 123 -20.05 10.85 -2.70
N MET A 124 -19.27 10.94 -1.62
CA MET A 124 -19.69 10.46 -0.29
C MET A 124 -20.73 11.36 0.40
N LEU A 125 -20.98 12.56 -0.14
CA LEU A 125 -21.95 13.54 0.39
C LEU A 125 -23.32 13.50 -0.31
N ARG A 126 -23.52 12.62 -1.30
CA ARG A 126 -24.83 12.37 -1.93
C ARG A 126 -25.37 11.01 -1.54
#